data_AF-A0A950CVR3-F1
#
_entry.id   AF-A0A950CVR3-F1
#
_cell.length_a   1.000
_cell.length_b   1.000
_cell.length_c   1.000
_cell.angle_alpha   90.00
_cell.angle_beta   90.00
_cell.angle_gamma   90.00
#
_symmetry.space_group_name_H-M   'P 1'
#
loop_
_entity.id
_entity.type
_entity.pdbx_description
1 polymer ?
#
loop_
_entity_poly.entity_id
_entity_poly.type
_entity_poly.pdbx_seq_one_letter_code
_entity_poly.pdbx_strand_id
1 'polypeptide(L)'
;MPVAAEAFTVCRMDALALGALLAVGMRCDKAWARIRAAVPWVALLAGAGLLGVMRATGSVRFSNRLMNTAGLSCIDLLAAAALVVLVAGREGAWYTRLARSAPLRFFGKYSYALYVFHQPAIYIMASAGLTGAALHARFHNFGAAIALENLAGFSVSIVLALMSWNLLEKHCLKLKDKVGPEPAAIKRGGQTVQAGI
;
A
#
# COMPACT_ATOMS: atom_id res chain seq x y z
N MET A 1 -7.25 5.32 25.34
CA MET A 1 -7.64 4.20 24.46
C MET A 1 -7.74 4.73 23.02
N PRO A 2 -6.68 4.70 22.20
CA PRO A 2 -6.68 5.29 20.85
C PRO A 2 -7.24 4.35 19.76
N VAL A 3 -8.01 3.31 20.15
CA VAL A 3 -8.48 2.27 19.22
C VAL A 3 -9.55 2.82 18.25
N ALA A 4 -10.33 3.82 18.65
CA ALA A 4 -11.39 4.37 17.80
C ALA A 4 -10.85 5.07 16.54
N ALA A 5 -9.76 5.85 16.67
CA ALA A 5 -9.15 6.56 15.54
C ALA A 5 -8.50 5.60 14.52
N GLU A 6 -8.04 4.43 14.97
CA GLU A 6 -7.45 3.39 14.11
C GLU A 6 -8.50 2.46 13.50
N ALA A 7 -9.64 2.28 14.15
CA ALA A 7 -10.71 1.37 13.71
C ALA A 7 -11.71 2.01 12.73
N PHE A 8 -11.93 3.32 12.80
CA PHE A 8 -12.83 4.00 11.87
C PHE A 8 -12.11 4.36 10.57
N THR A 9 -12.46 3.65 9.49
CA THR A 9 -12.02 3.91 8.10
C THR A 9 -12.19 5.38 7.67
N VAL A 10 -13.20 6.06 8.24
CA VAL A 10 -13.50 7.48 8.00
C VAL A 10 -12.34 8.40 8.45
N CYS A 11 -11.56 8.02 9.46
CA CYS A 11 -10.45 8.83 9.97
C CYS A 11 -9.18 8.76 9.10
N ARG A 12 -9.14 7.89 8.08
CA ARG A 12 -8.01 7.76 7.12
C ARG A 12 -8.39 8.08 5.67
N MET A 13 -9.41 8.93 5.49
CA MET A 13 -9.85 9.38 4.16
C MET A 13 -8.86 10.35 3.49
N ASP A 14 -7.88 10.87 4.23
CA ASP A 14 -6.86 11.80 3.73
C ASP A 14 -6.01 11.20 2.60
N ALA A 15 -5.55 9.96 2.74
CA ALA A 15 -4.82 9.27 1.67
C ALA A 15 -5.67 9.09 0.40
N LEU A 16 -6.94 8.72 0.55
CA LEU A 16 -7.88 8.56 -0.56
C LEU A 16 -8.22 9.91 -1.21
N ALA A 17 -8.42 10.94 -0.41
CA ALA A 17 -8.69 12.30 -0.87
C ALA A 17 -7.49 12.88 -1.63
N LEU A 18 -6.26 12.65 -1.16
CA LEU A 18 -5.04 13.01 -1.89
C LEU A 18 -4.96 12.29 -3.23
N GLY A 19 -5.24 10.98 -3.26
CA GLY A 19 -5.29 10.22 -4.52
C GLY A 19 -6.35 10.75 -5.50
N ALA A 20 -7.55 11.07 -5.01
CA ALA A 20 -8.62 11.66 -5.81
C ALA A 20 -8.26 13.06 -6.33
N LEU A 21 -7.66 13.90 -5.49
CA LEU A 21 -7.19 15.24 -5.85
C LEU A 21 -6.13 15.17 -6.94
N LEU A 22 -5.15 14.26 -6.82
CA LEU A 22 -4.15 14.03 -7.86
C LEU A 22 -4.80 13.57 -9.17
N ALA A 23 -5.76 12.64 -9.11
CA ALA A 23 -6.47 12.14 -10.30
C ALA A 23 -7.27 13.24 -11.01
N VAL A 24 -7.89 14.16 -10.27
CA VAL A 24 -8.56 15.34 -10.82
C VAL A 24 -7.54 16.34 -11.38
N GLY A 25 -6.47 16.61 -10.64
CA GLY A 25 -5.39 17.51 -11.04
C GLY A 25 -4.73 17.09 -12.36
N MET A 26 -4.58 15.78 -12.59
CA MET A 26 -4.09 15.21 -13.85
C MET A 26 -5.00 15.47 -15.06
N ARG A 27 -6.25 15.90 -14.86
CA ARG A 27 -7.17 16.24 -15.97
C ARG A 27 -7.00 17.69 -16.45
N CYS A 28 -6.25 18.52 -15.72
CA CYS A 28 -6.00 19.92 -16.06
C CYS A 28 -4.49 20.19 -16.16
N ASP A 29 -3.99 20.52 -17.36
CA ASP A 29 -2.56 20.67 -17.62
C ASP A 29 -1.87 21.69 -16.71
N LYS A 30 -2.54 22.83 -16.44
CA LYS A 30 -2.03 23.86 -15.54
C LYS A 30 -1.90 23.36 -14.10
N ALA A 31 -2.90 22.61 -13.62
CA ALA A 31 -2.88 22.03 -12.27
C ALA A 31 -1.81 20.94 -12.16
N TRP A 32 -1.71 20.09 -13.18
CA TRP A 32 -0.72 19.02 -13.24
C TRP A 32 0.71 19.54 -13.24
N ALA A 33 1.01 20.60 -14.00
CA ALA A 33 2.32 21.24 -13.99
C ALA A 33 2.69 21.80 -12.60
N ARG A 34 1.73 22.43 -11.90
CA ARG A 34 1.93 22.92 -10.52
C ARG A 34 2.18 21.80 -9.53
N ILE A 35 1.41 20.71 -9.61
CA ILE A 35 1.58 19.53 -8.76
C ILE A 35 2.99 18.97 -8.94
N ARG A 36 3.44 18.77 -10.18
CA ARG A 36 4.79 18.28 -10.49
C ARG A 36 5.89 19.19 -9.96
N ALA A 37 5.73 20.50 -10.06
CA ALA A 37 6.69 21.47 -9.53
C ALA A 37 6.73 21.47 -7.99
N ALA A 38 5.62 21.13 -7.33
CA ALA A 38 5.54 21.05 -5.87
C ALA A 38 6.13 19.76 -5.29
N VAL A 39 6.21 18.67 -6.07
CA VAL A 39 6.73 17.35 -5.61
C VAL A 39 8.03 17.42 -4.81
N PRO A 40 9.13 18.05 -5.28
CA PRO A 40 10.39 18.04 -4.54
C PRO A 40 10.25 18.74 -3.18
N TRP A 41 9.48 19.82 -3.11
CA TRP A 41 9.21 20.56 -1.88
C TRP A 41 8.35 19.76 -0.91
N VAL A 42 7.27 19.13 -1.42
CA VAL A 42 6.41 18.26 -0.62
C VAL A 42 7.20 17.07 -0.07
N ALA A 43 8.01 16.42 -0.90
CA ALA A 43 8.84 15.29 -0.49
C ALA A 43 9.88 15.71 0.56
N LEU A 44 10.52 16.87 0.39
CA LEU A 44 11.49 17.40 1.35
C LEU A 44 10.83 17.72 2.69
N LEU A 45 9.72 18.46 2.67
CA LEU A 45 9.02 18.88 3.89
C LEU A 45 8.40 17.68 4.62
N ALA A 46 7.75 16.77 3.90
CA ALA A 46 7.16 15.56 4.48
C ALA A 46 8.26 14.60 4.99
N GLY A 47 9.38 14.48 4.27
CA GLY A 47 10.53 13.70 4.70
C GLY A 47 11.18 14.27 5.97
N ALA A 48 11.39 15.59 6.02
CA ALA A 48 11.90 16.27 7.20
C ALA A 48 10.93 16.15 8.39
N GLY A 49 9.62 16.30 8.14
CA GLY A 49 8.57 16.12 9.14
C GLY A 49 8.57 14.70 9.72
N LEU A 50 8.65 13.68 8.87
CA LEU A 50 8.72 12.29 9.30
C LEU A 50 9.98 12.02 10.15
N LEU A 51 11.15 12.51 9.72
CA LEU A 51 12.38 12.38 10.49
C LEU A 51 12.30 13.11 11.84
N GLY A 52 11.67 14.28 11.88
CA GLY A 52 11.41 15.03 13.10
C GLY A 52 10.52 14.26 14.07
N VAL A 53 9.42 13.67 13.57
CA VAL A 53 8.53 12.82 14.36
C VAL A 53 9.29 11.60 14.88
N MET A 54 10.06 10.89 14.04
CA MET A 54 10.85 9.72 14.45
C MET A 54 11.88 10.07 15.52
N ARG A 55 12.56 11.21 15.40
CA ARG A 55 13.50 11.73 16.41
C ARG A 55 12.80 12.05 17.72
N ALA A 56 11.60 12.66 17.67
CA ALA A 56 10.84 13.05 18.85
C ALA A 56 10.19 11.86 19.58
N THR A 57 9.76 10.82 18.85
CA THR A 57 9.09 9.67 19.45
C THR A 57 10.06 8.59 19.93
N GLY A 58 11.31 8.56 19.44
CA GLY A 58 12.33 7.55 19.77
C GLY A 58 11.92 6.11 19.42
N SER A 59 10.78 5.94 18.75
CA SER A 59 10.16 4.67 18.43
C SER A 59 9.24 4.83 17.22
N VAL A 60 9.26 3.82 16.35
CA VAL A 60 8.36 3.73 15.17
C VAL A 60 7.06 3.00 15.52
N ARG A 61 6.79 2.75 16.81
CA ARG A 61 5.58 2.04 17.24
C ARG A 61 4.34 2.92 17.07
N PHE A 62 3.32 2.34 16.45
CA PHE A 62 2.00 2.94 16.22
C PHE A 62 1.26 3.37 17.50
N SER A 63 1.74 2.98 18.69
CA SER A 63 1.20 3.41 19.97
C SER A 63 1.40 4.90 20.30
N ASN A 64 2.25 5.61 19.56
CA ASN A 64 2.53 7.02 19.80
C ASN A 64 1.60 7.94 18.98
N ARG A 65 0.85 8.82 19.66
CA ARG A 65 -0.12 9.74 19.02
C ARG A 65 0.52 10.62 17.94
N LEU A 66 1.78 11.02 18.13
CA LEU A 66 2.49 11.88 17.18
C LEU A 66 2.80 11.15 15.86
N MET A 67 3.13 9.85 15.95
CA MET A 67 3.36 9.00 14.77
C MET A 67 2.04 8.72 14.03
N ASN A 68 0.97 8.44 14.77
CA ASN A 68 -0.33 8.12 14.17
C ASN A 68 -1.01 9.35 13.52
N THR A 69 -0.68 10.57 13.95
CA THR A 69 -1.20 11.80 13.34
C THR A 69 -0.22 12.35 12.30
N ALA A 70 0.82 13.06 12.75
CA ALA A 70 1.76 13.74 11.85
C ALA A 70 2.61 12.75 11.04
N GLY A 71 3.04 11.64 11.63
CA GLY A 71 3.85 10.63 10.95
C GLY A 71 3.12 10.00 9.76
N LEU A 72 1.89 9.54 9.96
CA LEU A 72 1.07 8.97 8.90
C LEU A 72 0.76 9.97 7.78
N SER A 73 0.37 11.20 8.11
CA SER A 73 0.13 12.23 7.08
C SER A 73 1.41 12.56 6.28
N CYS A 74 2.58 12.54 6.91
CA CYS A 74 3.86 12.68 6.20
C CYS A 74 4.10 11.50 5.25
N ILE A 75 3.79 10.28 5.67
CA ILE A 75 3.88 9.08 4.83
C ILE A 75 2.93 9.18 3.63
N ASP A 76 1.69 9.63 3.85
CA ASP A 76 0.70 9.77 2.78
C ASP A 76 1.13 10.82 1.75
N LEU A 77 1.72 11.94 2.19
CA LEU A 77 2.31 12.94 1.30
C LEU A 77 3.52 12.41 0.53
N LEU A 78 4.39 11.63 1.17
CA LEU A 78 5.53 10.98 0.51
C LEU A 78 5.06 9.96 -0.53
N ALA A 79 4.04 9.17 -0.21
CA ALA A 79 3.43 8.22 -1.13
C ALA A 79 2.78 8.93 -2.32
N ALA A 80 2.06 10.03 -2.08
CA ALA A 80 1.49 10.88 -3.11
C ALA A 80 2.58 11.49 -4.02
N ALA A 81 3.67 11.99 -3.45
CA ALA A 81 4.81 12.52 -4.20
C ALA A 81 5.47 11.42 -5.06
N ALA A 82 5.71 10.23 -4.48
CA ALA A 82 6.24 9.09 -5.21
C ALA A 82 5.32 8.67 -6.37
N LEU A 83 4.00 8.68 -6.16
CA LEU A 83 3.03 8.38 -7.20
C LEU A 83 3.13 9.37 -8.37
N VAL A 84 3.24 10.67 -8.08
CA VAL A 84 3.43 11.69 -9.14
C VAL A 84 4.72 11.46 -9.91
N VAL A 85 5.83 11.12 -9.23
CA VAL A 85 7.11 10.79 -9.91
C VAL A 85 6.97 9.56 -10.81
N LEU A 86 6.28 8.51 -10.34
CA LEU A 86 6.10 7.28 -11.10
C LEU A 86 5.18 7.46 -12.32
N VAL A 87 4.12 8.26 -12.17
CA VAL A 87 3.17 8.54 -13.26
C VAL A 87 3.74 9.51 -14.28
N ALA A 88 4.50 10.52 -13.83
CA ALA A 88 5.09 11.54 -14.68
C ALA A 88 6.50 11.20 -15.18
N GLY A 89 7.04 10.07 -14.72
CA GLY A 89 8.39 9.60 -15.00
C GLY A 89 8.59 9.22 -16.46
N ARG A 90 9.80 9.42 -16.96
CA ARG A 90 10.17 9.04 -18.34
C ARG A 90 10.16 7.51 -18.49
N GLU A 91 9.73 7.05 -19.65
CA GLU A 91 9.92 5.66 -20.04
C GLU A 91 11.42 5.34 -20.06
N GLY A 92 11.80 4.23 -19.41
CA GLY A 92 13.20 3.80 -19.30
C GLY A 92 13.95 4.25 -18.04
N ALA A 93 13.41 5.14 -17.21
CA ALA A 93 14.06 5.47 -15.94
C ALA A 93 14.07 4.26 -14.98
N TRP A 94 15.17 4.12 -14.20
CA TRP A 94 15.38 2.95 -13.34
C TRP A 94 14.25 2.74 -12.32
N TYR A 95 13.73 3.84 -11.74
CA TYR A 95 12.64 3.81 -10.76
C TYR A 95 11.32 3.38 -11.41
N THR A 96 11.04 3.81 -12.64
CA THR A 96 9.87 3.38 -13.41
C THR A 96 9.98 1.90 -13.78
N ARG A 97 11.19 1.44 -14.13
CA ARG A 97 11.46 0.02 -14.43
C ARG A 97 11.29 -0.87 -13.21
N LEU A 98 11.79 -0.44 -12.05
CA LEU A 98 11.61 -1.12 -10.78
C LEU A 98 10.12 -1.21 -10.40
N ALA A 99 9.39 -0.08 -10.52
CA ALA A 99 7.96 -0.02 -10.23
C ALA A 99 7.11 -0.92 -11.16
N ARG A 100 7.55 -1.10 -12.41
CA ARG A 100 6.89 -1.96 -13.40
C ARG A 100 7.35 -3.42 -13.36
N SER A 101 8.31 -3.77 -12.49
CA SER A 101 8.82 -5.14 -12.39
C SER A 101 7.72 -6.14 -12.01
N ALA A 102 7.79 -7.36 -12.56
CA ALA A 102 6.80 -8.40 -12.31
C ALA A 102 6.60 -8.72 -10.81
N PRO A 103 7.66 -8.83 -9.98
CA PRO A 103 7.51 -9.07 -8.55
C PRO A 103 6.76 -7.94 -7.84
N LEU A 104 7.11 -6.68 -8.11
CA LEU A 104 6.47 -5.55 -7.42
C LEU A 104 5.00 -5.41 -7.83
N ARG A 105 4.67 -5.68 -9.10
CA ARG A 105 3.28 -5.75 -9.57
C ARG A 105 2.51 -6.91 -8.93
N PHE A 106 3.14 -8.07 -8.77
CA PHE A 106 2.55 -9.22 -8.09
C PHE A 106 2.23 -8.88 -6.64
N PHE A 107 3.21 -8.42 -5.87
CA PHE A 107 3.01 -8.05 -4.46
C PHE A 107 2.05 -6.87 -4.31
N GLY A 108 2.08 -5.89 -5.21
CA GLY A 108 1.12 -4.79 -5.22
C GLY A 108 -0.32 -5.27 -5.43
N LYS A 109 -0.54 -6.19 -6.37
CA LYS A 109 -1.86 -6.78 -6.65
C LYS A 109 -2.42 -7.57 -5.47
N TYR A 110 -1.59 -8.36 -4.80
CA TYR A 110 -2.02 -9.19 -3.67
C TYR A 110 -1.83 -8.50 -2.30
N SER A 111 -1.35 -7.26 -2.26
CA SER A 111 -0.99 -6.54 -1.03
C SER A 111 -2.14 -6.48 -0.02
N TYR A 112 -3.36 -6.20 -0.48
CA TYR A 112 -4.53 -6.12 0.37
C TYR A 112 -4.92 -7.49 0.94
N ALA A 113 -4.95 -8.52 0.11
CA ALA A 113 -5.23 -9.89 0.56
C ALA A 113 -4.15 -10.36 1.56
N LEU A 114 -2.87 -10.12 1.27
CA LEU A 114 -1.77 -10.41 2.20
C LEU A 114 -1.96 -9.69 3.54
N TYR A 115 -2.36 -8.42 3.53
CA TYR A 115 -2.66 -7.66 4.74
C TYR A 115 -3.84 -8.26 5.53
N VAL A 116 -4.88 -8.77 4.88
CA VAL A 116 -5.99 -9.40 5.61
C VAL A 116 -5.57 -10.77 6.16
N PHE A 117 -4.86 -11.58 5.37
CA PHE A 117 -4.57 -12.98 5.71
C PHE A 117 -3.33 -13.18 6.56
N HIS A 118 -2.44 -12.19 6.72
CA HIS A 118 -1.26 -12.38 7.58
C HIS A 118 -1.61 -12.63 9.05
N GLN A 119 -2.65 -11.97 9.60
CA GLN A 119 -3.10 -12.22 10.97
C GLN A 119 -3.66 -13.65 11.15
N PRO A 120 -4.64 -14.10 10.33
CA PRO A 120 -5.08 -15.49 10.34
C PRO A 120 -3.93 -16.50 10.15
N ALA A 121 -2.98 -16.22 9.26
CA ALA A 121 -1.83 -17.10 9.04
C ALA A 121 -0.98 -17.25 10.30
N ILE A 122 -0.73 -16.16 11.04
CA ILE A 122 -0.03 -16.19 12.33
C ILE A 122 -0.80 -17.05 13.34
N TYR A 123 -2.14 -16.90 13.43
CA TYR A 123 -2.95 -17.73 14.33
C TYR A 123 -2.93 -19.22 13.96
N ILE A 124 -3.03 -19.55 12.68
CA ILE A 124 -2.96 -20.93 12.18
C ILE A 124 -1.60 -21.53 12.54
N MET A 125 -0.50 -20.82 12.28
CA MET A 125 0.84 -21.27 12.65
C MET A 125 1.00 -21.47 14.15
N ALA A 126 0.49 -20.54 14.96
CA ALA A 126 0.54 -20.65 16.41
C ALA A 126 -0.24 -21.89 16.91
N SER A 127 -1.43 -22.14 16.36
CA SER A 127 -2.25 -23.31 16.70
C SER A 127 -1.63 -24.64 16.28
N ALA A 128 -0.83 -24.64 15.20
CA ALA A 128 -0.08 -25.80 14.72
C ALA A 128 1.24 -26.04 15.49
N GLY A 129 1.55 -25.21 16.49
CA GLY A 129 2.78 -25.30 17.28
C GLY A 129 4.04 -24.81 16.55
N LEU A 130 3.91 -24.20 15.37
CA LEU A 130 5.01 -23.57 14.63
C LEU A 130 5.23 -22.13 15.12
N THR A 131 5.47 -21.96 16.41
CA THR A 131 5.85 -20.67 16.99
C THR A 131 7.37 -20.55 17.07
N GLY A 132 7.88 -19.32 17.03
CA GLY A 132 9.31 -19.03 17.18
C GLY A 132 9.91 -19.62 18.45
N ALA A 133 9.13 -19.71 19.52
CA ALA A 133 9.52 -20.35 20.78
C ALA A 133 9.72 -21.88 20.63
N ALA A 134 8.81 -22.57 19.93
CA ALA A 134 8.92 -24.01 19.70
C ALA A 134 10.06 -24.36 18.74
N LEU A 135 10.29 -23.54 17.70
CA LEU A 135 11.43 -23.70 16.80
C LEU A 135 12.75 -23.38 17.52
N HIS A 136 12.79 -22.34 18.35
CA HIS A 136 13.98 -22.00 19.13
C HIS A 136 14.38 -23.13 20.07
N ALA A 137 13.41 -23.71 20.77
CA ALA A 137 13.63 -24.86 21.66
C ALA A 137 14.21 -26.08 20.93
N ARG A 138 14.02 -26.18 19.61
CA ARG A 138 14.49 -27.31 18.80
C ARG A 138 15.84 -27.05 18.12
N PHE A 139 16.11 -25.82 17.70
CA PHE A 139 17.30 -25.49 16.91
C PHE A 139 18.40 -24.78 17.70
N HIS A 140 18.12 -24.32 18.94
CA HIS A 140 19.04 -23.53 19.79
C HIS A 140 19.69 -22.32 19.10
N ASN A 141 19.17 -21.91 17.95
CA ASN A 141 19.66 -20.82 17.14
C ASN A 141 18.50 -19.83 16.94
N PHE A 142 18.53 -18.75 17.72
CA PHE A 142 17.49 -17.72 17.75
C PHE A 142 17.23 -17.10 16.37
N GLY A 143 18.31 -16.81 15.62
CA GLY A 143 18.20 -16.18 14.31
C GLY A 143 17.54 -17.09 13.27
N ALA A 144 17.97 -18.35 13.22
CA ALA A 144 17.42 -19.32 12.27
C ALA A 144 15.94 -19.65 12.58
N ALA A 145 15.58 -19.78 13.85
CA ALA A 145 14.20 -20.05 14.27
C ALA A 145 13.24 -18.93 13.84
N ILE A 146 13.63 -17.66 14.07
CA ILE A 146 12.83 -16.50 13.68
C ILE A 146 12.74 -16.36 12.16
N ALA A 147 13.84 -16.59 11.43
CA ALA A 147 13.84 -16.52 9.98
C ALA A 147 12.89 -17.58 9.38
N LEU A 148 12.92 -18.80 9.91
CA LEU A 148 12.06 -19.89 9.44
C LEU A 148 10.58 -19.63 9.75
N GLU A 149 10.26 -19.14 10.95
CA GLU A 149 8.90 -18.73 11.32
C GLU A 149 8.36 -17.64 10.40
N ASN A 150 9.14 -16.57 10.17
CA ASN A 150 8.72 -15.47 9.29
C ASN A 150 8.54 -15.95 7.85
N LEU A 151 9.45 -16.79 7.35
CA LEU A 151 9.35 -17.33 6.01
C LEU A 151 8.11 -18.22 5.85
N ALA A 152 7.84 -19.08 6.83
CA ALA A 152 6.66 -19.92 6.86
C ALA A 152 5.37 -19.08 6.92
N GLY A 153 5.30 -18.09 7.81
CA GLY A 153 4.13 -17.22 7.96
C GLY A 153 3.86 -16.39 6.72
N PHE A 154 4.91 -15.86 6.10
CA PHE A 154 4.80 -15.15 4.83
C PHE A 154 4.32 -16.07 3.71
N SER A 155 4.84 -17.30 3.64
CA SER A 155 4.44 -18.29 2.63
C SER A 155 2.97 -18.69 2.79
N VAL A 156 2.53 -19.00 4.02
CA VAL A 156 1.12 -19.32 4.31
C VAL A 156 0.21 -18.15 3.95
N SER A 157 0.62 -16.92 4.28
CA SER A 157 -0.12 -15.70 3.94
C SER A 157 -0.28 -15.54 2.43
N ILE A 158 0.78 -15.80 1.65
CA ILE A 158 0.73 -15.78 0.18
C ILE A 158 -0.25 -16.84 -0.34
N VAL A 159 -0.18 -18.07 0.17
CA VAL A 159 -1.08 -19.15 -0.27
C VAL A 159 -2.53 -18.78 0.01
N LEU A 160 -2.86 -18.30 1.21
CA LEU A 160 -4.21 -17.86 1.56
C LEU A 160 -4.67 -16.68 0.70
N ALA A 161 -3.81 -15.70 0.47
CA ALA A 161 -4.10 -14.57 -0.42
C ALA A 161 -4.39 -15.02 -1.86
N LEU A 162 -3.60 -15.96 -2.39
CA LEU A 162 -3.79 -16.53 -3.73
C LEU A 162 -5.08 -17.36 -3.81
N MET A 163 -5.40 -18.13 -2.78
CA MET A 163 -6.65 -18.89 -2.70
C MET A 163 -7.85 -17.95 -2.69
N SER A 164 -7.83 -16.91 -1.84
CA SER A 164 -8.89 -15.90 -1.79
C SER A 164 -9.08 -15.19 -3.14
N TRP A 165 -7.98 -14.79 -3.79
CA TRP A 165 -8.06 -14.13 -5.09
C TRP A 165 -8.73 -15.02 -6.15
N ASN A 166 -8.33 -16.29 -6.22
CA ASN A 166 -8.82 -17.22 -7.23
C ASN A 166 -10.26 -17.69 -6.96
N LEU A 167 -10.65 -17.82 -5.69
CA LEU A 167 -11.98 -18.33 -5.30
C LEU A 167 -13.03 -17.23 -5.24
N LEU A 168 -12.69 -16.05 -4.73
CA LEU A 168 -13.67 -14.98 -4.49
C LEU A 168 -13.45 -13.79 -5.43
N GLU A 169 -12.30 -13.16 -5.35
CA GLU A 169 -12.09 -11.82 -5.93
C GLU A 169 -12.24 -11.80 -7.46
N LYS A 170 -11.67 -12.81 -8.14
CA LYS A 170 -11.81 -12.97 -9.60
C LYS A 170 -13.27 -13.15 -10.03
N HIS A 171 -14.10 -13.80 -9.22
CA HIS A 171 -15.51 -14.05 -9.55
C HIS A 171 -16.37 -12.81 -9.26
N CYS A 172 -16.14 -12.14 -8.13
CA CYS A 172 -16.82 -10.90 -7.79
C CYS A 172 -16.55 -9.79 -8.81
N LEU A 173 -15.31 -9.65 -9.30
CA LEU A 173 -14.97 -8.68 -10.33
C LEU A 173 -15.70 -8.96 -11.67
N LYS A 174 -15.79 -10.23 -12.08
CA LYS A 174 -16.59 -10.62 -13.26
C LYS A 174 -18.07 -10.28 -13.13
N LEU A 175 -18.61 -10.28 -11.90
CA LEU A 175 -19.99 -9.89 -11.64
C LEU A 175 -20.16 -8.37 -11.74
N LYS A 176 -19.19 -7.61 -11.21
CA LYS A 176 -19.17 -6.14 -11.33
C LYS A 176 -19.14 -5.69 -12.79
N ASP A 177 -18.36 -6.34 -13.65
CA ASP A 177 -18.28 -5.98 -15.07
C ASP A 177 -19.60 -6.24 -15.83
N LYS A 178 -20.51 -7.04 -15.26
CA LYS A 178 -21.82 -7.35 -15.86
C LYS A 178 -22.97 -6.51 -15.31
N VAL A 179 -22.86 -6.04 -14.07
CA VAL A 179 -23.95 -5.36 -13.33
C VAL A 179 -23.63 -3.89 -13.03
N GLY A 180 -22.35 -3.50 -13.13
CA GLY A 180 -21.90 -2.15 -12.84
C GLY A 180 -22.32 -1.13 -13.91
N PRO A 181 -22.49 0.15 -13.52
CA PRO A 181 -22.78 1.20 -14.49
C PRO A 181 -21.66 1.27 -15.54
N GLU A 182 -22.03 1.44 -16.82
CA GLU A 182 -21.05 1.65 -17.89
C GLU A 182 -20.09 2.78 -17.49
N PRO A 183 -18.77 2.58 -17.64
CA PRO A 183 -17.80 3.62 -17.32
C PRO A 183 -18.10 4.86 -18.17
N ALA A 184 -18.52 5.94 -17.52
CA ALA A 184 -18.85 7.20 -18.19
C ALA A 184 -17.67 7.62 -19.09
N ALA A 185 -17.94 7.76 -20.38
CA ALA A 185 -16.94 8.12 -21.38
C ALA A 185 -16.23 9.44 -20.98
N ILE A 186 -14.96 9.35 -20.61
CA ILE A 186 -14.15 10.53 -20.30
C ILE A 186 -13.76 11.19 -21.62
N LYS A 187 -14.54 12.18 -22.06
CA LYS A 187 -14.18 13.05 -23.19
C LYS A 187 -12.94 13.88 -22.81
N ARG A 188 -11.74 13.42 -23.18
CA ARG A 188 -10.55 14.28 -23.27
C ARG A 188 -10.61 15.03 -24.60
N GLY A 189 -10.69 16.37 -24.54
CA GLY A 189 -10.41 17.30 -25.65
C GLY A 189 -10.62 16.76 -27.07
N GLY A 190 -11.87 16.45 -27.45
CA GLY A 190 -12.24 16.14 -28.84
C GLY A 190 -11.78 14.79 -29.40
N GLN A 191 -11.13 13.91 -28.62
CA GLN A 191 -10.80 12.56 -29.07
C GLN A 191 -11.38 11.52 -28.12
N THR A 192 -12.36 10.77 -28.62
CA THR A 192 -12.84 9.52 -28.03
C THR A 192 -11.73 8.47 -28.12
N VAL A 193 -10.91 8.38 -27.09
CA VAL A 193 -10.08 7.19 -26.87
C VAL A 193 -11.00 6.13 -26.28
N GLN A 194 -11.43 5.18 -27.10
CA GLN A 194 -12.01 3.94 -26.59
C GLN A 194 -10.94 3.25 -25.74
N ALA A 195 -11.28 2.99 -24.47
CA ALA A 195 -10.47 2.12 -23.63
C ALA A 195 -10.59 0.69 -24.18
N GLY A 196 -9.70 0.34 -25.11
CA GLY A 196 -9.52 -1.02 -25.56
C GLY A 196 -9.02 -1.88 -24.40
N ILE A 197 -9.76 -2.95 -24.14
CA ILE A 197 -9.37 -4.09 -23.30
C ILE A 197 -8.20 -4.81 -23.97
#